data_AF-A0A2T0UMV5-F1
#
_entry.id   AF-A0A2T0UMV5-F1
#
_cell.length_a   1.000
_cell.length_b   1.000
_cell.length_c   1.000
_cell.angle_alpha   90.00
_cell.angle_beta   90.00
_cell.angle_gamma   90.00
#
_symmetry.space_group_name_H-M   'P 1'
#
loop_
_entity.id
_entity.type
_entity.pdbx_description
1 polymer ?
#
loop_
_entity_poly.entity_id
_entity_poly.type
_entity_poly.pdbx_seq_one_letter_code
_entity_poly.pdbx_strand_id
1 'polypeptide(L)'
;MNVYMEVDRVRGGGADLRAVAPGARKASDRVEAPAQTAATGNTGFLTGDAGVRWQAALGEVTAGVERRVAWQGEQVTGSADDLDGADGEVGGRFRSIARSVPRPKRD
;
A
#
# COMPACT_ATOMS: atom_id res chain seq x y z
N MET A 1 2.05 -8.53 26.34
CA MET A 1 2.93 -8.58 25.16
C MET A 1 3.13 -7.14 24.72
N ASN A 2 4.35 -6.61 24.80
CA ASN A 2 4.64 -5.26 24.30
C ASN A 2 5.03 -5.38 22.82
N VAL A 3 4.23 -4.82 21.93
CA VAL A 3 4.55 -4.75 20.51
C VAL A 3 5.43 -3.52 20.32
N TYR A 4 6.70 -3.75 19.99
CA TYR A 4 7.62 -2.69 19.57
C TYR A 4 7.45 -2.46 18.07
N MET A 5 7.25 -1.21 17.67
CA MET A 5 7.14 -0.80 16.27
C MET A 5 8.30 0.14 15.92
N GLU A 6 9.13 -0.28 14.95
CA GLU A 6 10.14 0.58 14.32
C GLU A 6 9.45 1.52 13.32
N VAL A 7 8.99 2.69 13.77
CA VAL A 7 8.18 3.65 13.00
C VAL A 7 8.74 3.89 11.60
N ASP A 8 10.03 4.23 11.48
CA ASP A 8 10.66 4.53 10.19
C ASP A 8 10.68 3.33 9.24
N ARG A 9 10.87 2.13 9.79
CA ARG A 9 10.85 0.89 9.01
C ARG A 9 9.46 0.57 8.51
N VAL A 10 8.44 0.77 9.35
CA VAL A 10 7.03 0.57 8.97
C VAL A 10 6.62 1.60 7.92
N ARG A 11 6.95 2.88 8.13
CA ARG A 11 6.74 3.96 7.17
C ARG A 11 7.38 3.65 5.81
N GLY A 12 8.64 3.20 5.82
CA GLY A 12 9.37 2.74 4.63
C GLY A 12 8.70 1.56 3.92
N GLY A 13 8.25 0.55 4.68
CA GLY A 13 7.52 -0.59 4.12
C GLY A 13 6.20 -0.19 3.45
N GLY A 14 5.48 0.80 3.99
CA GLY A 14 4.30 1.39 3.34
C GLY A 14 4.63 2.07 2.02
N ALA A 15 5.76 2.79 1.95
CA ALA A 15 6.25 3.41 0.72
C ALA A 15 6.65 2.34 -0.33
N ASP A 16 7.32 1.27 0.09
CA ASP A 16 7.70 0.16 -0.77
C ASP A 16 6.48 -0.52 -1.40
N LEU A 17 5.42 -0.76 -0.61
CA LEU A 17 4.16 -1.31 -1.11
C LEU A 17 3.56 -0.42 -2.20
N ARG A 18 3.53 0.90 -1.99
CA ARG A 18 3.03 1.85 -2.99
C ARG A 18 3.89 1.86 -4.25
N ALA A 19 5.21 1.70 -4.12
CA ALA A 19 6.13 1.66 -5.25
C ALA A 19 5.95 0.41 -6.12
N VAL A 20 5.62 -0.75 -5.53
CA VAL A 20 5.39 -1.99 -6.29
C VAL A 20 3.97 -2.14 -6.81
N ALA A 21 3.00 -1.37 -6.29
CA ALA A 21 1.60 -1.46 -6.69
C ALA A 21 1.37 -1.36 -8.21
N PRO A 22 2.01 -0.47 -8.99
CA PRO A 22 1.85 -0.39 -10.45
C PRO A 22 2.45 -1.57 -11.25
N GLY A 23 3.02 -2.57 -10.56
CA GLY A 23 3.69 -3.70 -11.18
C GLY A 23 2.75 -4.82 -11.62
N ALA A 24 1.55 -4.92 -11.04
CA ALA A 24 0.64 -6.03 -11.30
C ALA A 24 0.02 -5.95 -12.70
N ARG A 25 -0.27 -4.74 -13.19
CA ARG A 25 -0.82 -4.51 -14.54
C ARG A 25 0.10 -5.00 -15.65
N LYS A 26 1.43 -5.03 -15.44
CA LYS A 26 2.39 -5.60 -16.41
C LYS A 26 2.09 -7.05 -16.79
N ALA A 27 1.47 -7.84 -15.90
CA ALA A 27 1.06 -9.20 -16.22
C ALA A 27 -0.12 -9.23 -17.20
N SER A 28 -1.08 -8.31 -17.04
CA SER A 28 -2.21 -8.13 -17.96
C SER A 28 -1.76 -7.58 -19.32
N ASP A 29 -0.89 -6.58 -19.33
CA ASP A 29 -0.44 -5.92 -20.57
C ASP A 29 0.24 -6.92 -21.53
N ARG A 30 1.00 -7.88 -20.98
CA ARG A 30 1.72 -8.90 -21.77
C ARG A 30 0.79 -9.83 -22.56
N VAL A 31 -0.44 -10.02 -22.10
CA VAL A 31 -1.37 -10.98 -22.71
C VAL A 31 -2.44 -10.32 -23.57
N GLU A 32 -2.51 -8.98 -23.58
CA GLU A 32 -3.46 -8.21 -24.38
C GLU A 32 -3.30 -8.44 -25.88
N ALA A 33 -2.12 -8.13 -26.43
CA ALA A 33 -1.87 -8.29 -27.86
C ALA A 33 -1.98 -9.76 -28.35
N PRO A 34 -1.46 -10.77 -27.61
CA PRO A 34 -1.70 -12.17 -27.94
C PRO A 34 -3.18 -12.56 -27.95
N ALA A 35 -3.97 -12.12 -26.98
CA ALA A 35 -5.40 -12.43 -26.91
C ALA A 35 -6.17 -11.80 -28.07
N GLN A 36 -5.89 -10.54 -28.41
CA GLN A 36 -6.50 -9.85 -29.55
C GLN A 36 -6.11 -10.51 -30.89
N THR A 37 -4.84 -10.90 -31.04
CA THR A 37 -4.35 -11.59 -32.23
C THR A 37 -5.02 -12.95 -32.39
N ALA A 38 -5.13 -13.73 -31.32
CA ALA A 38 -5.81 -15.02 -31.33
C ALA A 38 -7.31 -14.90 -31.65
N ALA A 39 -7.98 -13.85 -31.15
CA ALA A 39 -9.38 -13.60 -31.47
C ALA A 39 -9.59 -13.27 -32.95
N THR A 40 -8.73 -12.40 -33.50
CA THR A 40 -8.80 -12.01 -34.91
C THR A 40 -8.47 -13.18 -35.84
N GLY A 41 -7.46 -13.99 -35.48
CA GLY A 41 -7.03 -15.15 -36.25
C GLY A 41 -7.98 -16.35 -36.21
N ASN A 42 -8.79 -16.47 -35.16
CA ASN A 42 -9.77 -17.56 -34.98
C ASN A 42 -11.22 -17.08 -35.08
N THR A 43 -11.48 -16.06 -35.90
CA THR A 43 -12.82 -15.52 -36.10
C THR A 43 -13.83 -16.64 -36.42
N GLY A 44 -14.89 -16.77 -35.63
CA GLY A 44 -15.91 -17.82 -35.75
C GLY A 44 -15.72 -19.05 -34.85
N PHE A 45 -14.59 -19.17 -34.15
CA PHE A 45 -14.36 -20.20 -33.12
C PHE A 45 -14.47 -19.62 -31.70
N LEU A 46 -15.16 -20.35 -30.82
CA LEU A 46 -15.41 -19.95 -29.42
C LEU A 46 -14.13 -19.67 -28.60
N THR A 47 -12.99 -20.20 -29.03
CA THR A 47 -11.69 -20.05 -28.34
C THR A 47 -11.12 -18.64 -28.43
N GLY A 48 -11.39 -17.90 -29.52
CA GLY A 48 -10.98 -16.50 -29.65
C GLY A 48 -11.68 -15.60 -28.63
N ASP A 49 -13.02 -15.70 -28.57
CA ASP A 49 -13.85 -14.95 -27.62
C ASP A 49 -13.58 -15.33 -26.15
N ALA A 50 -13.24 -16.59 -25.88
CA ALA A 50 -12.84 -17.03 -24.55
C ALA A 50 -11.51 -16.40 -24.12
N GLY A 51 -10.54 -16.29 -25.03
CA GLY A 51 -9.25 -15.64 -24.77
C GLY A 51 -9.38 -14.16 -24.43
N VAL A 52 -10.22 -13.42 -25.17
CA VAL A 52 -10.50 -11.99 -24.90
C VAL A 52 -11.19 -11.81 -23.55
N ARG A 53 -12.19 -12.64 -23.24
CA ARG A 53 -12.89 -12.58 -21.95
C ARG A 53 -11.97 -12.87 -20.77
N TRP A 54 -11.09 -13.87 -20.91
CA TRP A 54 -10.09 -14.18 -19.91
C TRP A 54 -9.10 -13.02 -19.71
N GLN A 55 -8.64 -12.40 -20.81
CA GLN A 55 -7.73 -11.26 -20.75
C GLN A 55 -8.38 -10.05 -20.05
N ALA A 56 -9.65 -9.75 -20.35
CA ALA A 56 -10.39 -8.70 -19.67
C ALA A 56 -10.50 -8.97 -18.16
N ALA A 57 -10.85 -10.20 -17.77
CA ALA A 57 -10.92 -10.60 -16.36
C ALA A 57 -9.56 -10.47 -15.66
N LEU A 58 -8.46 -10.84 -16.33
CA LEU A 58 -7.11 -10.64 -15.79
C LEU A 58 -6.78 -9.15 -15.58
N GLY A 59 -7.21 -8.28 -16.50
CA GLY A 59 -7.08 -6.83 -16.37
C GLY A 59 -7.80 -6.29 -15.13
N GLU A 60 -9.03 -6.74 -14.88
CA GLU A 60 -9.78 -6.35 -13.68
C GLU A 60 -9.10 -6.82 -12.38
N VAL A 61 -8.65 -8.07 -12.34
CA VAL A 61 -7.96 -8.66 -11.18
C VAL A 61 -6.66 -7.90 -10.89
N THR A 62 -5.82 -7.69 -11.91
CA THR A 62 -4.55 -6.97 -11.73
C THR A 62 -4.80 -5.54 -11.25
N ALA A 63 -5.73 -4.81 -11.84
CA ALA A 63 -6.11 -3.47 -11.38
C ALA A 63 -6.65 -3.48 -9.93
N GLY A 64 -7.39 -4.52 -9.53
CA GLY A 64 -7.84 -4.72 -8.16
C GLY A 64 -6.68 -4.93 -7.18
N VAL A 65 -5.67 -5.71 -7.58
CA VAL A 65 -4.44 -5.92 -6.80
C VAL A 65 -3.69 -4.61 -6.63
N GLU A 66 -3.51 -3.81 -7.69
CA GLU A 66 -2.81 -2.52 -7.59
C GLU A 66 -3.49 -1.59 -6.57
N ARG A 67 -4.82 -1.45 -6.66
CA ARG A 67 -5.59 -0.63 -5.72
C ARG A 67 -5.44 -1.10 -4.28
N ARG A 68 -5.48 -2.41 -4.06
CA ARG A 68 -5.38 -2.97 -2.70
C ARG A 68 -3.98 -2.80 -2.11
N VAL A 69 -2.94 -3.05 -2.90
CA VAL A 69 -1.55 -2.89 -2.45
C VAL A 69 -1.23 -1.43 -2.17
N ALA A 70 -1.70 -0.51 -3.02
CA ALA A 70 -1.58 0.93 -2.79
C ALA A 70 -2.28 1.35 -1.50
N TRP A 71 -3.53 0.94 -1.31
CA TRP A 71 -4.30 1.22 -0.09
C TRP A 71 -3.62 0.64 1.15
N GLN A 72 -3.11 -0.59 1.10
CA GLN A 72 -2.37 -1.18 2.22
C GLN A 72 -1.12 -0.37 2.55
N GLY A 73 -0.37 0.09 1.55
CA GLY A 73 0.77 0.97 1.77
C GLY A 73 0.38 2.28 2.46
N GLU A 74 -0.74 2.90 2.08
CA GLU A 74 -1.28 4.08 2.75
C GLU A 74 -1.66 3.81 4.21
N GLN A 75 -2.31 2.68 4.49
CA GLN A 75 -2.66 2.31 5.87
C GLN A 75 -1.42 2.08 6.75
N VAL A 76 -0.39 1.45 6.19
CA VAL A 76 0.87 1.18 6.90
C VAL A 76 1.61 2.47 7.21
N THR A 77 1.76 3.37 6.24
CA THR A 77 2.36 4.69 6.46
C THR A 77 1.55 5.51 7.46
N GLY A 78 0.23 5.57 7.31
CA GLY A 78 -0.65 6.30 8.23
C GLY A 78 -0.58 5.79 9.67
N SER A 79 -0.53 4.47 9.87
CA SER A 79 -0.37 3.88 11.20
C SER A 79 0.97 4.24 11.85
N ALA A 80 2.04 4.33 11.06
CA ALA A 80 3.34 4.76 11.56
C ALA A 80 3.34 6.24 11.95
N ASP A 81 2.69 7.09 11.14
CA ASP A 81 2.58 8.52 11.41
C ASP A 81 1.70 8.82 12.63
N ASP A 82 0.59 8.08 12.81
CA ASP A 82 -0.27 8.19 13.99
C ASP A 82 0.48 7.82 15.28
N LEU A 83 1.31 6.77 15.23
CA LEU A 83 2.11 6.35 16.38
C LEU A 83 3.19 7.38 16.73
N ASP A 84 3.92 7.89 15.74
CA ASP A 84 4.92 8.94 15.90
C ASP A 84 4.30 10.22 16.47
N GLY A 85 3.11 10.58 15.99
CA GLY A 85 2.32 11.71 16.49
C GLY A 85 1.91 11.54 17.96
N ALA A 86 1.44 10.35 18.34
CA ALA A 86 1.07 10.04 19.72
C ALA A 86 2.28 10.12 20.68
N ASP A 87 3.42 9.56 20.28
CA ASP A 87 4.67 9.64 21.06
C ASP A 87 5.14 11.10 21.22
N GLY A 88 5.07 11.88 20.14
CA GLY A 88 5.37 13.31 20.14
C GLY A 88 4.47 14.10 21.10
N GLU A 89 3.16 13.83 21.09
CA GLU A 89 2.19 14.47 21.98
C GLU A 89 2.47 14.15 23.45
N VAL A 90 2.68 12.86 23.76
CA VAL A 90 2.99 12.40 25.12
C VAL A 90 4.29 13.03 25.63
N GLY A 91 5.35 13.03 24.82
CA GLY A 91 6.61 13.69 25.16
C GLY A 91 6.45 15.21 25.34
N GLY A 92 5.58 15.85 24.56
CA GLY A 92 5.19 17.25 24.74
C GLY A 92 4.52 17.51 26.10
N ARG A 93 3.56 16.66 26.49
CA ARG A 93 2.87 16.73 27.78
C ARG A 93 3.84 16.58 28.95
N PHE A 94 4.76 15.60 28.91
CA PHE A 94 5.78 15.44 29.95
C PHE A 94 6.69 16.67 30.08
N ARG A 95 7.14 17.26 28.96
CA ARG A 95 7.93 18.50 28.98
C ARG A 95 7.14 19.69 29.54
N SER A 96 5.83 19.75 29.30
CA SER A 96 4.95 20.77 29.87
C SER A 96 4.82 20.61 31.39
N ILE A 97 4.61 19.39 31.87
CA ILE A 97 4.56 19.08 33.30
C ILE A 97 5.89 19.43 33.97
N ALA A 98 7.02 19.00 33.40
CA ALA A 98 8.35 19.30 33.93
C ALA A 98 8.63 20.81 34.07
N ARG A 99 8.06 21.64 33.18
CA ARG A 99 8.17 23.11 33.25
C ARG A 99 7.22 23.76 34.25
N SER A 100 6.12 23.09 34.60
CA SER A 100 5.09 23.59 35.53
C SER A 100 5.31 23.13 36.98
N VAL A 101 6.18 22.14 37.21
CA VAL A 101 6.59 21.75 38.56
C VAL A 101 7.52 22.84 39.13
N PRO A 102 7.19 23.45 40.28
CA PRO A 102 8.07 24.41 40.95
C PRO A 102 9.39 23.73 41.31
N ARG A 103 10.52 24.33 40.92
CA ARG A 103 11.82 23.82 41.37
C ARG A 103 11.91 23.97 42.89
N PRO A 104 12.32 22.92 43.63
CA PRO A 104 12.58 23.07 45.06
C PRO A 104 13.64 24.15 45.24
N LYS A 105 13.35 25.15 46.09
CA LYS A 105 14.36 26.12 46.52
C LYS A 105 15.49 25.34 47.15
N ARG A 106 16.69 25.49 46.59
CA ARG A 106 17.93 25.08 47.25
C ARG A 106 18.20 26.12 48.33
N ASP A 107 18.01 25.71 49.57
CA ASP A 107 18.56 26.39 50.74
C ASP A 107 20.08 26.16 50.82
#